data_AF-A0A1I0SPD3-F1
#
_entry.id   AF-A0A1I0SPD3-F1
#
_cell.length_a   1.000
_cell.length_b   1.000
_cell.length_c   1.000
_cell.angle_alpha   90.00
_cell.angle_beta   90.00
_cell.angle_gamma   90.00
#
_symmetry.space_group_name_H-M   'P 1'
#
loop_
_entity.id
_entity.type
_entity.pdbx_description
1 polymer ?
#
loop_
_entity_poly.entity_id
_entity_poly.type
_entity_poly.pdbx_seq_one_letter_code
_entity_poly.pdbx_strand_id
1 'polypeptide(L)'
;MLSEKLKVDFASMRVEILDLNVLAYFYVRKLNRLAHIIKTTTREYLLEEFTALRYMENGIILHLTNLDDDSSNFSFRTASAAFKRSTRDQKAQTQIHETLKTFRKNLNDVKVAHRNKRIAHLNYEKDLRFDEFLDFEKVLLPLINEANTIADEFWGEKINAKFRLGSLEGHIDFRRTPDDLKVDVNKFDGFF
;
A
#
# COMPACT_ATOMS: atom_id res chain seq x y z
N MET A 1 15.28 -0.10 15.79
CA MET A 1 14.75 -1.36 16.35
C MET A 1 13.96 -1.13 17.63
N LEU A 2 12.70 -1.55 17.62
CA LEU A 2 11.84 -1.64 18.80
C LEU A 2 12.29 -2.80 19.70
N SER A 3 12.14 -2.63 21.02
CA SER A 3 12.30 -3.73 21.97
C SER A 3 11.17 -4.73 21.82
N GLU A 4 11.34 -5.98 22.30
CA GLU A 4 10.31 -7.02 22.20
C GLU A 4 8.97 -6.60 22.81
N LYS A 5 8.99 -5.85 23.93
CA LYS A 5 7.78 -5.28 24.52
C LYS A 5 7.07 -4.33 23.55
N LEU A 6 7.82 -3.41 22.92
CA LEU A 6 7.24 -2.47 21.96
C LEU A 6 6.77 -3.17 20.67
N LYS A 7 7.43 -4.24 20.22
CA LYS A 7 6.94 -5.02 19.07
C LYS A 7 5.55 -5.62 19.32
N VAL A 8 5.26 -6.03 20.56
CA VAL A 8 3.91 -6.48 20.95
C VAL A 8 2.92 -5.32 20.91
N ASP A 9 3.29 -4.17 21.49
CA ASP A 9 2.43 -2.98 21.53
C ASP A 9 2.10 -2.43 20.11
N PHE A 10 3.03 -2.59 19.17
CA PHE A 10 2.91 -2.17 17.77
C PHE A 10 2.63 -3.34 16.81
N ALA A 11 2.12 -4.48 17.29
CA ALA A 11 1.79 -5.62 16.44
C ALA A 11 0.78 -5.27 15.34
N SER A 12 -0.13 -4.32 15.60
CA SER A 12 -1.07 -3.81 14.61
C SER A 12 -0.39 -3.08 13.45
N MET A 13 0.75 -2.41 13.66
CA MET A 13 1.55 -1.82 12.57
C MET A 13 2.01 -2.89 11.59
N ARG A 14 2.43 -4.05 12.11
CA ARG A 14 2.82 -5.18 11.27
C ARG A 14 1.64 -5.69 10.45
N VAL A 15 0.44 -5.77 11.04
CA VAL A 15 -0.79 -6.16 10.34
C VAL A 15 -1.11 -5.17 9.21
N GLU A 16 -1.07 -3.87 9.51
CA GLU A 16 -1.34 -2.81 8.53
C GLU A 16 -0.41 -2.89 7.31
N ILE A 17 0.87 -3.19 7.55
CA ILE A 17 1.86 -3.39 6.50
C ILE A 17 1.58 -4.65 5.68
N LEU A 18 1.15 -5.74 6.32
CA LEU A 18 0.77 -6.95 5.60
C LEU A 18 -0.44 -6.68 4.69
N ASP A 19 -1.48 -6.06 5.22
CA ASP A 19 -2.71 -5.75 4.48
C ASP A 19 -2.43 -4.81 3.30
N LEU A 20 -1.58 -3.79 3.49
CA LEU A 20 -1.11 -2.91 2.42
C LEU A 20 -0.48 -3.70 1.26
N ASN A 21 0.44 -4.63 1.56
CA ASN A 21 1.15 -5.40 0.52
C ASN A 21 0.22 -6.41 -0.17
N VAL A 22 -0.66 -7.07 0.59
CA VAL A 22 -1.69 -7.98 0.06
C VAL A 22 -2.59 -7.23 -0.92
N LEU A 23 -3.09 -6.06 -0.50
CA LEU A 23 -3.98 -5.25 -1.32
C LEU A 23 -3.29 -4.73 -2.59
N ALA A 24 -2.05 -4.24 -2.46
CA ALA A 24 -1.26 -3.79 -3.59
C ALA A 24 -1.03 -4.92 -4.62
N TYR A 25 -0.72 -6.13 -4.14
CA TYR A 25 -0.56 -7.29 -5.00
C TYR A 25 -1.84 -7.61 -5.79
N PHE A 26 -3.00 -7.65 -5.12
CA PHE A 26 -4.27 -7.94 -5.79
C PHE A 26 -4.70 -6.81 -6.73
N TYR A 27 -4.44 -5.56 -6.36
CA TYR A 27 -4.69 -4.40 -7.22
C TYR A 27 -3.94 -4.51 -8.55
N VAL A 28 -2.62 -4.76 -8.51
CA VAL A 28 -1.81 -4.94 -9.73
C VAL A 28 -2.29 -6.14 -10.54
N ARG A 29 -2.56 -7.28 -9.89
CA ARG A 29 -3.07 -8.46 -10.60
C ARG A 29 -4.40 -8.20 -11.29
N LYS A 30 -5.29 -7.42 -10.69
CA LYS A 30 -6.57 -7.06 -11.30
C LYS A 30 -6.37 -6.07 -12.44
N LEU A 31 -5.51 -5.07 -12.29
CA LEU A 31 -5.13 -4.14 -13.38
C LEU A 31 -4.60 -4.89 -14.61
N ASN A 32 -3.69 -5.85 -14.41
CA ASN A 32 -3.09 -6.63 -15.50
C ASN A 32 -4.09 -7.55 -16.23
N ARG A 33 -5.28 -7.79 -15.65
CA ARG A 33 -6.34 -8.57 -16.29
C ARG A 33 -7.34 -7.72 -17.04
N LEU A 34 -7.31 -6.38 -16.90
CA LEU A 34 -8.29 -5.50 -17.53
C LEU A 34 -8.34 -5.67 -19.05
N ALA A 35 -7.19 -5.77 -19.72
CA ALA A 35 -7.11 -5.95 -21.18
C ALA A 35 -7.92 -7.15 -21.67
N HIS A 36 -7.79 -8.26 -20.95
CA HIS A 36 -8.48 -9.51 -21.23
C HIS A 36 -9.98 -9.38 -20.92
N ILE A 37 -10.31 -8.86 -19.73
CA ILE A 37 -11.68 -8.68 -19.24
C ILE A 37 -12.48 -7.79 -20.21
N ILE A 38 -11.92 -6.67 -20.66
CA ILE A 38 -12.56 -5.74 -21.60
C ILE A 38 -13.01 -6.44 -22.90
N LYS A 39 -12.29 -7.48 -23.35
CA LYS A 39 -12.58 -8.21 -24.59
C LYS A 39 -13.54 -9.39 -24.40
N THR A 40 -13.66 -9.91 -23.19
CA THR A 40 -14.26 -11.24 -22.94
C THR A 40 -15.50 -11.21 -22.06
N THR A 41 -15.89 -10.05 -21.55
CA THR A 41 -17.00 -9.91 -20.58
C THR A 41 -18.02 -8.83 -20.96
N THR A 42 -19.08 -8.70 -20.16
CA THR A 42 -20.11 -7.68 -20.33
C THR A 42 -19.69 -6.31 -19.80
N ARG A 43 -20.45 -5.25 -20.16
CA ARG A 43 -20.15 -3.88 -19.69
C ARG A 43 -20.44 -3.71 -18.21
N GLU A 44 -21.45 -4.42 -17.71
CA GLU A 44 -21.82 -4.48 -16.29
C GLU A 44 -20.67 -5.07 -15.47
N TYR A 45 -20.12 -6.20 -15.91
CA TYR A 45 -18.98 -6.80 -15.23
C TYR A 45 -17.73 -5.91 -15.29
N LEU A 46 -17.50 -5.23 -16.42
CA LEU A 46 -16.40 -4.25 -16.51
C LEU A 46 -16.57 -3.09 -15.51
N LEU A 47 -17.81 -2.62 -15.30
CA LEU A 47 -18.11 -1.60 -14.29
C LEU A 47 -17.86 -2.11 -12.86
N GLU A 48 -18.23 -3.36 -12.57
CA GLU A 48 -17.91 -4.01 -11.28
C GLU A 48 -16.40 -4.06 -11.05
N GLU A 49 -15.63 -4.43 -12.07
CA GLU A 49 -14.16 -4.50 -12.01
C GLU A 49 -13.52 -3.13 -11.79
N PHE A 50 -13.94 -2.09 -12.52
CA PHE A 50 -13.47 -0.71 -12.29
C PHE A 50 -13.84 -0.19 -10.90
N THR A 51 -15.05 -0.50 -10.43
CA THR A 51 -15.48 -0.15 -9.08
C THR A 51 -14.60 -0.84 -8.04
N ALA A 52 -14.34 -2.14 -8.19
CA ALA A 52 -13.46 -2.88 -7.29
C ALA A 52 -12.05 -2.31 -7.27
N LEU A 53 -11.45 -2.05 -8.43
CA LEU A 53 -10.13 -1.42 -8.55
C LEU A 53 -10.07 -0.06 -7.86
N ARG A 54 -11.14 0.73 -7.96
CA ARG A 54 -11.23 2.04 -7.31
C ARG A 54 -11.22 1.90 -5.80
N TYR A 55 -11.99 0.98 -5.23
CA TYR A 55 -11.97 0.74 -3.79
C TYR A 55 -10.64 0.15 -3.32
N MET A 56 -9.98 -0.68 -4.13
CA MET A 56 -8.64 -1.18 -3.83
C MET A 56 -7.61 -0.05 -3.80
N GLU A 57 -7.60 0.85 -4.80
CA GLU A 57 -6.69 2.00 -4.81
C GLU A 57 -6.94 2.94 -3.61
N ASN A 58 -8.22 3.21 -3.30
CA ASN A 58 -8.60 3.98 -2.12
C ASN A 58 -8.12 3.29 -0.82
N GLY A 59 -8.23 1.96 -0.75
CA GLY A 59 -7.74 1.16 0.38
C GLY A 59 -6.24 1.25 0.55
N ILE A 60 -5.45 1.20 -0.54
CA ILE A 60 -3.99 1.38 -0.49
C ILE A 60 -3.66 2.76 0.10
N ILE A 61 -4.31 3.82 -0.38
CA ILE A 61 -4.10 5.18 0.12
C ILE A 61 -4.53 5.31 1.58
N LEU A 62 -5.61 4.64 1.98
CA LEU A 62 -6.08 4.60 3.36
C LEU A 62 -5.06 3.95 4.28
N HIS A 63 -4.55 2.76 3.94
CA HIS A 63 -3.50 2.08 4.72
C HIS A 63 -2.23 2.93 4.84
N LEU A 64 -1.80 3.58 3.75
CA LEU A 64 -0.67 4.52 3.79
C LEU A 64 -0.95 5.72 4.71
N THR A 65 -2.18 6.24 4.70
CA THR A 65 -2.61 7.36 5.56
C THR A 65 -2.68 6.96 7.03
N ASN A 66 -3.20 5.77 7.31
CA ASN A 66 -3.26 5.16 8.65
C ASN A 66 -1.88 5.05 9.28
N LEU A 67 -0.86 4.69 8.50
CA LEU A 67 0.53 4.60 8.96
C LEU A 67 1.13 5.97 9.33
N ASP A 68 0.62 7.09 8.78
CA ASP A 68 1.07 8.45 9.15
C ASP A 68 0.18 9.13 10.21
N ASP A 69 -0.98 8.58 10.54
CA ASP A 69 -1.96 9.21 11.44
C ASP A 69 -1.45 9.36 12.89
N ASP A 70 -2.00 10.28 13.68
CA ASP A 70 -1.50 10.61 15.02
C ASP A 70 -2.14 9.78 16.13
N SER A 71 -3.16 8.98 15.79
CA SER A 71 -4.15 8.50 16.77
C SER A 71 -4.14 7.00 17.03
N SER A 72 -3.22 6.23 16.41
CA SER A 72 -3.28 4.77 16.42
C SER A 72 -2.00 4.08 16.89
N ASN A 73 -2.15 2.81 17.29
CA ASN A 73 -1.04 1.90 17.61
C ASN A 73 -0.41 1.25 16.37
N PHE A 74 -0.92 1.53 15.17
CA PHE A 74 -0.29 1.14 13.90
C PHE A 74 0.48 2.30 13.25
N SER A 75 0.39 3.51 13.82
CA SER A 75 1.07 4.70 13.31
C SER A 75 2.58 4.66 13.53
N PHE A 76 3.30 5.04 12.47
CA PHE A 76 4.73 5.28 12.54
C PHE A 76 5.12 6.45 13.46
N ARG A 77 4.24 7.44 13.65
CA ARG A 77 4.50 8.57 14.56
C ARG A 77 4.49 8.12 16.00
N THR A 78 3.50 7.31 16.37
CA THR A 78 3.39 6.72 17.70
C THR A 78 4.57 5.77 17.96
N ALA A 79 4.93 4.94 16.97
CA ALA A 79 6.09 4.06 17.03
C ALA A 79 7.41 4.84 17.18
N SER A 80 7.59 5.93 16.43
CA SER A 80 8.76 6.80 16.51
C SER A 80 8.90 7.46 17.88
N ALA A 81 7.79 7.97 18.43
CA ALA A 81 7.78 8.57 19.77
C ALA A 81 8.12 7.55 20.87
N ALA A 82 7.58 6.33 20.78
CA ALA A 82 7.90 5.24 21.70
C ALA A 82 9.37 4.81 21.56
N PHE A 83 9.84 4.64 20.32
CA PHE A 83 11.23 4.31 20.02
C PHE A 83 12.18 5.33 20.65
N LYS A 84 11.95 6.63 20.43
CA LYS A 84 12.75 7.73 20.99
C LYS A 84 12.83 7.70 22.53
N ARG A 85 11.75 7.31 23.21
CA ARG A 85 11.74 7.18 24.69
C ARG A 85 12.50 5.95 25.16
N SER A 86 12.57 4.90 24.34
CA SER A 86 13.13 3.60 24.70
C SER A 86 14.61 3.42 24.37
N THR A 87 15.14 4.19 23.43
CA THR A 87 16.53 4.06 22.93
C THR A 87 17.35 5.33 23.15
N ARG A 88 18.66 5.18 23.30
CA ARG A 88 19.63 6.31 23.31
C ARG A 88 20.43 6.41 22.00
N ASP A 89 20.14 5.57 21.02
CA ASP A 89 20.81 5.61 19.72
C ASP A 89 20.34 6.82 18.89
N GLN A 90 21.10 7.91 18.98
CA GLN A 90 20.81 9.15 18.29
C GLN A 90 20.87 8.99 16.76
N LYS A 91 21.75 8.13 16.25
CA LYS A 91 21.89 7.93 14.80
C LYS A 91 20.66 7.24 14.23
N ALA A 92 20.20 6.16 14.88
CA ALA A 92 18.98 5.46 14.49
C ALA A 92 17.74 6.36 14.62
N GLN A 93 17.67 7.21 15.66
CA GLN A 93 16.58 8.18 15.81
C GLN A 93 16.54 9.20 14.67
N THR A 94 17.69 9.77 14.28
CA THR A 94 17.78 10.73 13.18
C THR A 94 17.38 10.09 11.85
N GLN A 95 17.88 8.89 11.57
CA GLN A 95 17.56 8.15 10.34
C GLN A 95 16.05 7.91 10.21
N ILE A 96 15.41 7.33 11.23
CA ILE A 96 13.96 7.08 11.23
C ILE A 96 13.18 8.40 11.06
N HIS A 97 13.62 9.48 11.71
CA HIS A 97 12.97 10.78 11.60
C HIS A 97 13.01 11.33 10.16
N GLU A 98 14.15 11.22 9.49
CA GLU A 98 14.32 11.66 8.09
C GLU A 98 13.48 10.83 7.12
N THR A 99 13.47 9.51 7.29
CA THR A 99 12.64 8.59 6.47
C THR A 99 11.16 8.91 6.64
N LEU A 100 10.69 9.11 7.88
CA LEU A 100 9.29 9.47 8.16
C LEU A 100 8.89 10.83 7.59
N LYS A 101 9.80 11.81 7.65
CA LYS A 101 9.55 13.15 7.10
C LYS A 101 9.38 13.08 5.58
N THR A 102 10.21 12.29 4.91
CA THR A 102 10.14 12.07 3.46
C THR A 102 8.85 11.36 3.09
N PHE A 103 8.53 10.25 3.77
CA PHE A 103 7.29 9.50 3.57
C PHE A 103 6.05 10.38 3.71
N ARG A 104 5.95 11.17 4.79
CA ARG A 104 4.81 12.08 5.00
C ARG A 104 4.66 13.09 3.88
N LYS A 105 5.78 13.68 3.44
CA LYS A 105 5.77 14.66 2.35
C LYS A 105 5.19 14.03 1.08
N ASN A 106 5.73 12.89 0.67
CA ASN A 106 5.31 12.17 -0.53
C ASN A 106 3.84 11.72 -0.43
N LEU A 107 3.42 11.23 0.73
CA LEU A 107 2.04 10.82 0.99
C LEU A 107 1.05 11.99 0.91
N ASN A 108 1.42 13.16 1.44
CA ASN A 108 0.55 14.33 1.37
C ASN A 108 0.33 14.81 -0.07
N ASP A 109 1.34 14.74 -0.93
CA ASP A 109 1.19 15.07 -2.35
C ASP A 109 0.14 14.17 -3.01
N VAL A 110 0.18 12.87 -2.70
CA VAL A 110 -0.82 11.89 -3.19
C VAL A 110 -2.20 12.15 -2.61
N LYS A 111 -2.32 12.43 -1.30
CA LYS A 111 -3.61 12.74 -0.65
C LYS A 111 -4.27 13.97 -1.27
N VAL A 112 -3.49 15.03 -1.51
CA VAL A 112 -4.00 16.27 -2.12
C VAL A 112 -4.43 15.99 -3.56
N ALA A 113 -3.61 15.30 -4.35
CA ALA A 113 -3.95 14.94 -5.73
C ALA A 113 -5.22 14.07 -5.78
N HIS A 114 -5.33 13.08 -4.91
CA HIS A 114 -6.49 12.19 -4.81
C HIS A 114 -7.76 12.94 -4.39
N ARG A 115 -7.67 13.77 -3.35
CA ARG A 115 -8.80 14.61 -2.90
C ARG A 115 -9.27 15.56 -3.99
N ASN A 116 -8.35 16.21 -4.70
CA ASN A 116 -8.69 17.17 -5.75
C ASN A 116 -9.32 16.47 -6.96
N LYS A 117 -8.69 15.39 -7.44
CA LYS A 117 -9.19 14.66 -8.62
C LYS A 117 -10.51 13.93 -8.36
N ARG A 118 -10.72 13.44 -7.13
CA ARG A 118 -11.86 12.57 -6.82
C ARG A 118 -12.86 13.25 -5.90
N ILE A 119 -12.48 13.67 -4.69
CA ILE A 119 -13.46 14.12 -3.69
C ILE A 119 -14.04 15.51 -4.02
N ALA A 120 -13.22 16.45 -4.50
CA ALA A 120 -13.62 17.85 -4.66
C ALA A 120 -14.38 18.15 -5.98
N HIS A 121 -14.29 17.27 -6.98
CA HIS A 121 -14.87 17.48 -8.31
C HIS A 121 -15.84 16.38 -8.78
N LEU A 122 -16.23 15.45 -7.88
CA LEU A 122 -17.29 14.48 -8.13
C LEU A 122 -18.67 15.16 -8.15
N ASN A 123 -18.94 15.89 -9.23
CA ASN A 123 -20.31 16.04 -9.68
C ASN A 123 -20.63 14.79 -10.52
N TYR A 124 -21.24 13.78 -9.90
CA TYR A 124 -21.64 12.53 -10.56
C TYR A 124 -22.59 12.74 -11.74
N GLU A 125 -23.18 13.94 -11.90
CA GLU A 125 -23.97 14.32 -13.07
C GLU A 125 -23.11 14.67 -14.30
N LYS A 126 -21.82 15.01 -14.11
CA LYS A 126 -20.93 15.52 -15.17
C LYS A 126 -19.63 14.73 -15.34
N ASP A 127 -19.17 14.02 -14.31
CA ASP A 127 -17.92 13.26 -14.35
C ASP A 127 -18.14 11.80 -13.96
N LEU A 128 -18.23 10.94 -14.98
CA LEU A 128 -18.42 9.49 -14.88
C LEU A 128 -17.15 8.71 -15.23
N ARG A 129 -15.97 9.32 -15.09
CA ARG A 129 -14.70 8.65 -15.42
C ARG A 129 -14.37 7.59 -14.38
N PHE A 130 -14.79 6.35 -14.62
CA PHE A 130 -14.58 5.20 -13.72
C PHE A 130 -13.21 4.53 -13.89
N ASP A 131 -12.51 4.84 -14.98
CA ASP A 131 -11.27 4.23 -15.44
C ASP A 131 -10.01 5.06 -15.12
N GLU A 132 -10.15 6.22 -14.46
CA GLU A 132 -9.00 7.04 -14.04
C GLU A 132 -8.39 6.55 -12.72
N PHE A 133 -7.22 5.90 -12.84
CA PHE A 133 -6.40 5.42 -11.73
C PHE A 133 -5.09 6.23 -11.61
N LEU A 134 -4.51 6.22 -10.40
CA LEU A 134 -3.15 6.72 -10.21
C LEU A 134 -2.16 5.78 -10.91
N ASP A 135 -1.07 6.34 -11.42
CA ASP A 135 0.05 5.54 -11.95
C ASP A 135 0.65 4.74 -10.79
N PHE A 136 0.37 3.44 -10.74
CA PHE A 136 0.78 2.59 -9.63
C PHE A 136 2.29 2.60 -9.42
N GLU A 137 3.06 2.43 -10.50
CA GLU A 137 4.52 2.31 -10.43
C GLU A 137 5.20 3.62 -10.04
N LYS A 138 4.69 4.76 -10.51
CA LYS A 138 5.30 6.06 -10.22
C LYS A 138 4.81 6.70 -8.92
N VAL A 139 3.59 6.37 -8.48
CA VAL A 139 2.93 7.07 -7.38
C VAL A 139 2.77 6.17 -6.15
N LEU A 140 2.18 4.97 -6.31
CA LEU A 140 1.81 4.13 -5.16
C LEU A 140 2.94 3.20 -4.73
N LEU A 141 3.64 2.56 -5.67
CA LEU A 141 4.71 1.62 -5.39
C LEU A 141 5.88 2.24 -4.60
N PRO A 142 6.34 3.48 -4.89
CA PRO A 142 7.38 4.11 -4.08
C PRO A 142 6.94 4.31 -2.62
N LEU A 143 5.70 4.76 -2.39
CA LEU A 143 5.15 4.93 -1.04
C LEU A 143 5.02 3.62 -0.28
N ILE A 144 4.60 2.54 -0.96
CA ILE A 144 4.53 1.20 -0.38
C ILE A 144 5.94 0.73 0.02
N ASN A 145 6.94 0.96 -0.83
CA ASN A 145 8.33 0.60 -0.53
C ASN A 145 8.91 1.42 0.63
N GLU A 146 8.60 2.72 0.71
CA GLU A 146 8.96 3.58 1.84
C GLU A 146 8.33 3.06 3.14
N ALA A 147 7.03 2.76 3.13
CA ALA A 147 6.31 2.20 4.28
C ALA A 147 6.91 0.85 4.73
N ASN A 148 7.23 -0.04 3.79
CA ASN A 148 7.91 -1.30 4.07
C ASN A 148 9.28 -1.07 4.72
N THR A 149 10.06 -0.14 4.19
CA THR A 149 11.40 0.20 4.71
C THR A 149 11.31 0.72 6.14
N ILE A 150 10.41 1.65 6.42
CA ILE A 150 10.19 2.20 7.76
C ILE A 150 9.80 1.09 8.75
N ALA A 151 8.86 0.23 8.35
CA ALA A 151 8.41 -0.87 9.18
C ALA A 151 9.54 -1.87 9.48
N ASP A 152 10.37 -2.18 8.48
CA ASP A 152 11.54 -3.05 8.62
C ASP A 152 12.61 -2.41 9.51
N GLU A 153 12.81 -1.08 9.49
CA GLU A 153 13.71 -0.38 10.41
C GLU A 153 13.22 -0.41 11.87
N PHE A 154 11.90 -0.29 12.07
CA PHE A 154 11.29 -0.43 13.40
C PHE A 154 11.41 -1.85 13.92
N TRP A 155 11.06 -2.86 13.11
CA TRP A 155 11.19 -4.27 13.48
C TRP A 155 12.67 -4.71 13.57
N GLY A 156 13.52 -4.05 12.79
CA GLY A 156 14.92 -4.35 12.47
C GLY A 156 15.17 -5.64 11.72
N GLU A 157 14.10 -6.21 11.18
CA GLU A 157 14.16 -7.33 10.25
C GLU A 157 13.11 -7.09 9.18
N LYS A 158 13.30 -7.75 8.04
CA LYS A 158 12.30 -7.71 6.97
C LYS A 158 11.03 -8.41 7.45
N ILE A 159 9.92 -7.67 7.57
CA ILE A 159 8.61 -8.26 7.88
C ILE A 159 8.24 -9.23 6.75
N ASN A 160 7.99 -10.49 7.11
CA ASN A 160 7.64 -11.53 6.16
C ASN A 160 6.15 -11.41 5.77
N ALA A 161 5.88 -11.15 4.50
CA ALA A 161 4.54 -11.06 3.92
C ALA A 161 4.23 -12.25 3.01
N LYS A 162 4.50 -13.46 3.50
CA LYS A 162 4.26 -14.70 2.76
C LYS A 162 2.95 -15.35 3.16
N PHE A 163 2.17 -15.76 2.17
CA PHE A 163 0.95 -16.53 2.34
C PHE A 163 1.10 -17.91 1.71
N ARG A 164 0.61 -18.92 2.43
CA ARG A 164 0.62 -20.31 1.98
C ARG A 164 -0.76 -20.68 1.45
N LEU A 165 -0.86 -20.98 0.16
CA LEU A 165 -2.09 -21.48 -0.45
C LEU A 165 -2.21 -22.99 -0.22
N GLY A 166 -2.72 -23.36 0.95
CA GLY A 166 -2.98 -24.75 1.29
C GLY A 166 -1.73 -25.61 1.53
N SER A 167 -1.94 -26.90 1.77
CA SER A 167 -0.88 -27.82 2.16
C SER A 167 0.07 -28.18 1.02
N LEU A 168 -0.40 -28.09 -0.23
CA LEU A 168 0.28 -28.58 -1.44
C LEU A 168 0.96 -27.50 -2.30
N GLU A 169 0.71 -26.21 -2.07
CA GLU A 169 1.31 -25.14 -2.87
C GLU A 169 2.45 -24.38 -2.14
N GLY A 170 3.26 -23.69 -2.94
CA GLY A 170 4.35 -22.82 -2.46
C GLY A 170 3.86 -21.57 -1.73
N HIS A 171 4.81 -20.73 -1.30
CA HIS A 171 4.50 -19.48 -0.62
C HIS A 171 4.41 -18.33 -1.63
N ILE A 172 3.32 -17.56 -1.59
CA ILE A 172 3.23 -16.27 -2.28
C ILE A 172 3.80 -15.20 -1.36
N ASP A 173 4.91 -14.59 -1.76
CA ASP A 173 5.41 -13.37 -1.12
C ASP A 173 4.68 -12.16 -1.71
N PHE A 174 4.09 -11.31 -0.86
CA PHE A 174 3.40 -10.09 -1.26
C PHE A 174 4.30 -8.86 -1.28
N ARG A 175 5.52 -8.95 -0.72
CA ARG A 175 6.57 -7.92 -0.80
C ARG A 175 7.54 -8.21 -1.95
N ARG A 176 7.03 -8.83 -3.02
CA ARG A 176 7.80 -9.22 -4.21
C ARG A 176 8.48 -8.02 -4.85
N THR A 177 9.56 -8.30 -5.57
CA THR A 177 10.35 -7.29 -6.29
C THR A 177 9.48 -6.49 -7.26
N PRO A 178 9.77 -5.20 -7.51
CA PRO A 178 9.02 -4.35 -8.45
C PRO A 178 8.73 -4.98 -9.81
N ASP A 179 9.61 -5.86 -10.30
CA ASP A 179 9.44 -6.60 -11.55
C ASP A 179 8.22 -7.54 -11.57
N ASP A 180 7.79 -8.04 -10.42
CA ASP A 180 6.58 -8.87 -10.26
C ASP A 180 5.29 -8.04 -10.09
N LEU A 181 5.44 -6.74 -9.79
CA LEU A 181 4.34 -5.78 -9.57
C LEU A 181 4.23 -4.77 -10.73
N LYS A 182 4.76 -5.11 -11.90
CA LYS A 182 4.62 -4.29 -13.11
C LYS A 182 3.19 -4.31 -13.62
N VAL A 183 2.69 -3.13 -13.96
CA VAL A 183 1.39 -2.99 -14.60
C VAL A 183 1.57 -3.23 -16.10
N ASP A 184 1.04 -4.34 -16.59
CA ASP A 184 0.98 -4.68 -18.01
C ASP A 184 -0.47 -4.81 -18.46
N VAL A 185 -1.07 -3.67 -18.79
CA VAL A 185 -2.42 -3.57 -19.34
C VAL A 185 -2.52 -4.03 -20.79
N ASN A 186 -1.43 -4.48 -21.42
CA ASN A 186 -1.43 -5.03 -22.78
C ASN A 186 -1.35 -6.55 -22.78
N LYS A 187 -1.22 -7.19 -21.61
CA LYS A 187 -1.19 -8.64 -21.50
C LYS A 187 -2.58 -9.21 -21.83
N PHE A 188 -2.69 -9.83 -23.00
CA PHE A 188 -3.96 -10.38 -23.51
C PHE A 188 -4.29 -11.77 -22.98
N ASP A 189 -3.28 -12.46 -22.48
CA ASP A 189 -3.43 -13.78 -21.88
C ASP A 189 -3.92 -13.58 -20.45
N GLY A 190 -5.18 -13.94 -20.19
CA GLY A 190 -5.65 -14.08 -18.82
C GLY A 190 -4.68 -14.99 -18.07
N PHE A 191 -4.25 -14.63 -16.86
CA PHE A 191 -3.42 -15.52 -16.05
C PHE A 191 -4.17 -16.85 -15.89
N PHE A 192 -3.63 -17.92 -16.51
CA PHE A 192 -4.02 -19.30 -16.23
C PHE A 192 -3.62 -19.67 -14.79
#